data_AF-A0A1R3IP10-F1
#
_entry.id   AF-A0A1R3IP10-F1
#
_cell.length_a   1.000
_cell.length_b   1.000
_cell.length_c   1.000
_cell.angle_alpha   90.00
_cell.angle_beta   90.00
_cell.angle_gamma   90.00
#
_symmetry.space_group_name_H-M   'P 1'
#
loop_
_entity.id
_entity.type
_entity.pdbx_description
1 polymer ?
#
loop_
_entity_poly.entity_id
_entity_poly.type
_entity_poly.pdbx_seq_one_letter_code
_entity_poly.pdbx_strand_id
1 'polypeptide(L)'
;MATLTPTPTSLSFFSSSLFLSSSSAKLPQLSLSSKTLPKSSLSVSCQLSTIPILSFTGEKIGETYLDLKSAPPDTARAVVHRAIITDLQNKRRGTASTLTRSEVRGGGRKPYPQKKTGRARRGSMRSPLRPGGGVIFGPKPRDWSIKINKKEKRLAISTALSSAAENTIVVEEFGDKFEKPKTREFIEALKRWGLDPKQKSMFLMMDVPQNVLLSSRNIGTLKMLTPRTLNLFDILNCDNLVLTPDAVDFLNGRYGENYEGDTEEDDDEEEEGEEEVGSEGMTFLISLFAFVSWHRDDRVPLTVSGNRNLNAKVTEAYNYIIEIVRSGLNFMQKDAFTRANLNSIAEKLVLDDPNKEIWTPFSLVFKPHHNSITGNYDINVLIAALEEKGKTVIWHDRRNGASAIDLNDEMLMGIVINVPVRRYAGLWKGRHWIALRKIDGVWYNLDSDLHAPHCFKDNGEVGEYLDYILSHDGQVLLVKDDRQ
;
A
#
# COMPACT_ATOMS: atom_id res chain seq x y z
N MET A 1 62.55 42.72 -23.83
CA MET A 1 62.14 41.35 -24.18
C MET A 1 61.62 40.69 -22.92
N ALA A 2 60.30 40.48 -22.89
CA ALA A 2 59.57 39.91 -21.77
C ALA A 2 59.23 38.46 -22.10
N THR A 3 59.29 37.56 -21.11
CA THR A 3 58.50 36.33 -21.13
C THR A 3 58.08 35.95 -19.72
N LEU A 4 56.75 35.88 -19.57
CA LEU A 4 55.99 35.56 -18.38
C LEU A 4 55.86 34.03 -18.22
N THR A 5 55.78 33.58 -16.98
CA THR A 5 55.40 32.23 -16.55
C THR A 5 53.90 31.94 -16.75
N PRO A 6 53.51 30.68 -17.05
CA PRO A 6 52.17 30.19 -16.76
C PRO A 6 52.12 29.01 -15.76
N THR A 7 50.94 28.88 -15.14
CA THR A 7 50.48 27.98 -14.06
C THR A 7 50.20 26.53 -14.49
N PRO A 8 50.02 25.56 -13.54
CA PRO A 8 49.61 24.18 -13.88
C PRO A 8 48.13 23.85 -13.59
N THR A 9 47.55 23.01 -14.45
CA THR A 9 46.28 22.25 -14.32
C THR A 9 46.57 20.81 -14.78
N SER A 10 46.41 19.77 -13.95
CA SER A 10 45.21 18.96 -13.66
C SER A 10 45.16 17.62 -14.43
N LEU A 11 44.86 16.53 -13.70
CA LEU A 11 44.38 15.20 -14.15
C LEU A 11 45.39 14.33 -14.93
N SER A 12 45.40 12.99 -14.88
CA SER A 12 44.85 11.92 -14.04
C SER A 12 45.37 10.58 -14.63
N PHE A 13 45.27 9.50 -13.84
CA PHE A 13 45.37 8.07 -14.21
C PHE A 13 46.70 7.51 -14.72
N PHE A 14 47.14 6.41 -14.12
CA PHE A 14 47.25 5.11 -14.80
C PHE A 14 47.63 4.00 -13.81
N SER A 15 47.14 2.80 -14.13
CA SER A 15 47.78 1.51 -13.87
C SER A 15 47.74 1.00 -12.43
N SER A 16 47.55 -0.28 -12.15
CA SER A 16 47.11 -1.45 -12.90
C SER A 16 47.11 -2.58 -11.86
N SER A 17 46.20 -3.52 -12.00
CA SER A 17 46.15 -4.76 -11.23
C SER A 17 47.40 -5.62 -11.48
N LEU A 18 47.96 -6.18 -10.40
CA LEU A 18 48.88 -7.33 -10.47
C LEU A 18 48.34 -8.47 -9.61
N PHE A 19 47.91 -9.53 -10.31
CA PHE A 19 47.98 -10.95 -10.01
C PHE A 19 48.22 -11.40 -8.56
N LEU A 20 47.38 -12.32 -8.05
CA LEU A 20 47.78 -13.72 -7.85
C LEU A 20 46.60 -14.63 -7.47
N SER A 21 46.52 -15.76 -8.15
CA SER A 21 45.72 -16.93 -7.78
C SER A 21 46.13 -17.50 -6.42
N SER A 22 45.21 -18.12 -5.67
CA SER A 22 45.20 -19.58 -5.47
C SER A 22 44.32 -20.05 -4.30
N SER A 23 43.73 -21.23 -4.54
CA SER A 23 43.26 -22.25 -3.60
C SER A 23 41.95 -22.01 -2.83
N SER A 24 40.94 -22.73 -3.30
CA SER A 24 39.76 -23.17 -2.55
C SER A 24 40.16 -24.21 -1.51
N ALA A 25 39.94 -23.90 -0.24
CA ALA A 25 39.85 -24.90 0.83
C ALA A 25 38.39 -24.96 1.30
N LYS A 26 37.70 -26.07 0.99
CA LYS A 26 36.36 -26.38 1.52
C LYS A 26 36.47 -26.76 3.00
N LEU A 27 35.86 -25.96 3.87
CA LEU A 27 35.48 -26.40 5.22
C LEU A 27 34.09 -27.08 5.18
N PRO A 28 33.88 -28.17 5.93
CA PRO A 28 32.67 -28.97 5.85
C PRO A 28 31.48 -28.26 6.51
N GLN A 29 30.31 -28.29 5.85
CA GLN A 29 29.06 -27.76 6.38
C GLN A 29 28.55 -28.62 7.54
N LEU A 30 28.47 -28.03 8.73
CA LEU A 30 27.60 -28.51 9.81
C LEU A 30 26.15 -28.18 9.44
N SER A 31 25.36 -29.20 9.14
CA SER A 31 23.92 -29.07 8.88
C SER A 31 23.17 -28.88 10.21
N LEU A 32 22.89 -27.63 10.57
CA LEU A 32 21.92 -27.35 11.61
C LEU A 32 20.52 -27.46 10.99
N SER A 33 19.82 -28.55 11.31
CA SER A 33 18.41 -28.75 10.99
C SER A 33 17.59 -27.63 11.65
N SER A 34 17.15 -26.67 10.84
CA SER A 34 16.22 -25.63 11.28
C SER A 34 14.83 -26.24 11.42
N LYS A 35 14.47 -26.58 12.65
CA LYS A 35 13.07 -26.74 13.04
C LYS A 35 12.35 -25.43 12.69
N THR A 36 11.43 -25.50 11.74
CA THR A 36 10.48 -24.42 11.44
C THR A 36 9.64 -24.15 12.69
N LEU A 37 9.71 -22.92 13.20
CA LEU A 37 8.76 -22.46 14.21
C LEU A 37 7.38 -22.31 13.54
N PRO A 38 6.31 -22.86 14.11
CA PRO A 38 4.98 -22.75 13.53
C PRO A 38 4.53 -21.28 13.51
N LYS A 39 3.92 -20.84 12.41
CA LYS A 39 3.16 -19.59 12.37
C LYS A 39 2.07 -19.69 13.44
N SER A 40 2.23 -18.99 14.56
CA SER A 40 1.15 -18.83 15.53
C SER A 40 0.05 -18.00 14.86
N SER A 41 -1.02 -18.65 14.41
CA SER A 41 -2.28 -17.95 14.12
C SER A 41 -2.63 -17.16 15.38
N LEU A 42 -2.73 -15.84 15.28
CA LEU A 42 -3.27 -15.02 16.36
C LEU A 42 -4.68 -15.53 16.64
N SER A 43 -4.85 -16.31 17.71
CA SER A 43 -6.11 -16.90 18.09
C SER A 43 -7.01 -15.79 18.61
N VAL A 44 -7.86 -15.24 17.74
CA VAL A 44 -9.01 -14.45 18.17
C VAL A 44 -9.94 -15.44 18.89
N SER A 45 -10.21 -15.20 20.17
CA SER A 45 -11.06 -16.08 20.98
C SER A 45 -12.38 -15.38 21.27
N CYS A 46 -13.47 -16.13 21.21
CA CYS A 46 -14.77 -15.65 21.66
C CYS A 46 -14.88 -15.73 23.19
N GLN A 47 -15.49 -14.70 23.80
CA GLN A 47 -15.79 -14.67 25.24
C GLN A 47 -17.30 -14.72 25.43
N LEU A 48 -17.79 -15.86 25.92
CA LEU A 48 -19.20 -16.06 26.27
C LEU A 48 -19.51 -15.36 27.61
N SER A 49 -20.46 -14.44 27.58
CA SER A 49 -20.96 -13.75 28.78
C SER A 49 -22.47 -13.91 28.92
N THR A 50 -22.94 -14.26 30.12
CA THR A 50 -24.37 -14.43 30.43
C THR A 50 -24.91 -13.16 31.06
N ILE A 51 -25.99 -12.61 30.52
CA ILE A 51 -26.55 -11.31 30.91
C ILE A 51 -28.03 -11.49 31.30
N PRO A 52 -28.50 -10.92 32.42
CA PRO A 52 -29.90 -11.01 32.82
C PRO A 52 -30.80 -10.13 31.96
N ILE A 53 -31.99 -10.64 31.62
CA ILE A 53 -33.08 -9.87 31.02
C ILE A 53 -34.02 -9.39 32.12
N LEU A 54 -34.21 -8.07 32.19
CA LEU A 54 -35.15 -7.40 33.08
C LEU A 54 -36.42 -6.99 32.35
N SER A 55 -37.55 -7.12 33.05
CA SER A 55 -38.83 -6.57 32.64
C SER A 55 -38.86 -5.04 32.76
N PHE A 56 -39.92 -4.42 32.25
CA PHE A 56 -40.19 -3.02 32.57
C PHE A 56 -40.33 -2.77 34.09
N THR A 57 -40.86 -3.73 34.87
CA THR A 57 -41.01 -3.59 36.33
C THR A 57 -39.68 -3.73 37.09
N GLY A 58 -38.65 -4.28 36.46
CA GLY A 58 -37.34 -4.56 37.07
C GLY A 58 -37.17 -6.00 37.56
N GLU A 59 -38.13 -6.88 37.25
CA GLU A 59 -38.04 -8.31 37.58
C GLU A 59 -37.19 -9.04 36.54
N LYS A 60 -36.40 -10.04 36.98
CA LYS A 60 -35.60 -10.88 36.09
C LYS A 60 -36.51 -11.92 35.42
N ILE A 61 -36.65 -11.84 34.10
CA ILE A 61 -37.50 -12.77 33.31
C ILE A 61 -36.66 -13.90 32.72
N GLY A 62 -35.42 -13.62 32.31
CA GLY A 62 -34.59 -14.60 31.61
C GLY A 62 -33.12 -14.22 31.60
N GLU A 63 -32.35 -14.93 30.79
CA GLU A 63 -30.92 -14.72 30.56
C GLU A 63 -30.62 -14.84 29.07
N THR A 64 -29.71 -14.01 28.58
CA THR A 64 -29.17 -14.05 27.21
C THR A 64 -27.67 -14.21 27.23
N TYR A 65 -27.11 -14.59 26.08
CA TYR A 65 -25.69 -14.77 25.90
C TYR A 65 -25.14 -13.77 24.90
N LEU A 66 -24.01 -13.16 25.23
CA LEU A 66 -23.26 -12.29 24.35
C LEU A 66 -21.92 -12.97 24.07
N ASP A 67 -21.72 -13.37 22.81
CA ASP A 67 -20.59 -14.14 22.34
C ASP A 67 -19.89 -13.39 21.21
N LEU A 68 -18.86 -12.62 21.57
CA LEU A 68 -18.18 -11.70 20.65
C LEU A 68 -16.70 -12.07 20.49
N LYS A 69 -16.15 -11.78 19.31
CA LYS A 69 -14.71 -11.88 19.03
C LYS A 69 -13.93 -10.95 19.96
N SER A 70 -13.06 -11.49 20.80
CA SER A 70 -12.16 -10.70 21.63
C SER A 70 -10.71 -10.79 21.16
N ALA A 71 -10.00 -9.67 21.24
CA ALA A 71 -8.54 -9.68 21.14
C ALA A 71 -7.94 -10.50 22.30
N PRO A 72 -6.76 -11.13 22.11
CA PRO A 72 -6.09 -11.83 23.19
C PRO A 72 -5.67 -10.84 24.30
N PRO A 73 -5.57 -11.28 25.56
CA PRO A 73 -5.41 -10.41 26.72
C PRO A 73 -4.15 -9.52 26.63
N ASP A 74 -3.09 -10.03 26.01
CA ASP A 74 -1.82 -9.31 25.86
C ASP A 74 -1.93 -8.08 24.92
N THR A 75 -2.77 -8.16 23.88
CA THR A 75 -2.89 -7.11 22.85
C THR A 75 -4.19 -6.30 22.93
N ALA A 76 -5.20 -6.80 23.67
CA ALA A 76 -6.53 -6.18 23.79
C ALA A 76 -6.47 -4.68 24.12
N ARG A 77 -5.66 -4.30 25.11
CA ARG A 77 -5.47 -2.90 25.49
C ARG A 77 -4.91 -2.05 24.35
N ALA A 78 -3.95 -2.57 23.59
CA ALA A 78 -3.30 -1.83 22.51
C ALA A 78 -4.25 -1.62 21.32
N VAL A 79 -5.03 -2.64 20.95
CA VAL A 79 -6.02 -2.58 19.86
C VAL A 79 -7.10 -1.54 20.18
N VAL A 80 -7.68 -1.60 21.37
CA VAL A 80 -8.69 -0.63 21.83
C VAL A 80 -8.10 0.79 21.91
N HIS A 81 -6.90 0.93 22.47
CA HIS A 81 -6.20 2.22 22.57
C HIS A 81 -5.93 2.87 21.20
N ARG A 82 -5.50 2.08 20.21
CA ARG A 82 -5.26 2.58 18.86
C ARG A 82 -6.54 3.04 18.19
N ALA A 83 -7.62 2.26 18.33
CA ALA A 83 -8.92 2.61 17.78
C ALA A 83 -9.50 3.89 18.41
N ILE A 84 -9.39 4.07 19.73
CA ILE A 84 -9.90 5.27 20.40
C ILE A 84 -9.08 6.52 20.07
N ILE A 85 -7.75 6.40 19.96
CA ILE A 85 -6.91 7.53 19.50
C ILE A 85 -7.31 7.94 18.09
N THR A 86 -7.53 6.96 17.21
CA THR A 86 -7.94 7.22 15.83
C THR A 86 -9.28 7.95 15.78
N ASP A 87 -10.27 7.50 16.55
CA ASP A 87 -11.59 8.15 16.61
C ASP A 87 -11.49 9.61 17.11
N LEU A 88 -10.77 9.84 18.21
CA LEU A 88 -10.60 11.18 18.77
C LEU A 88 -9.78 12.10 17.86
N GLN A 89 -8.77 11.57 17.19
CA GLN A 89 -7.96 12.32 16.23
C GLN A 89 -8.77 12.70 14.99
N ASN A 90 -9.57 11.77 14.46
CA ASN A 90 -10.42 12.02 13.29
C ASN A 90 -11.56 13.01 13.62
N LYS A 91 -12.04 13.03 14.87
CA LYS A 91 -13.02 14.01 15.34
C LYS A 91 -12.45 15.44 15.45
N ARG A 92 -11.12 15.60 15.47
CA ARG A 92 -10.47 16.90 15.61
C ARG A 92 -10.62 17.74 14.35
N ARG A 93 -11.18 18.94 14.50
CA ARG A 93 -11.23 19.93 13.41
C ARG A 93 -9.95 20.76 13.37
N GLY A 94 -9.21 20.70 12.27
CA GLY A 94 -8.02 21.53 12.04
C GLY A 94 -8.36 22.97 11.64
N THR A 95 -8.96 23.75 12.53
CA THR A 95 -9.37 25.14 12.25
C THR A 95 -8.30 26.19 12.57
N ALA A 96 -7.24 25.78 13.28
CA ALA A 96 -6.17 26.69 13.68
C ALA A 96 -5.41 27.24 12.45
N SER A 97 -5.31 28.55 12.35
CA SER A 97 -4.64 29.24 11.24
C SER A 97 -3.83 30.43 11.74
N THR A 98 -2.68 30.65 11.11
CA THR A 98 -1.82 31.80 11.34
C THR A 98 -1.39 32.39 10.01
N LEU A 99 -1.06 33.68 10.01
CA LEU A 99 -0.59 34.35 8.81
C LEU A 99 0.91 34.19 8.65
N THR A 100 1.33 33.63 7.51
CA THR A 100 2.74 33.57 7.14
C THR A 100 3.24 34.96 6.74
N ARG A 101 4.57 35.15 6.63
CA ARG A 101 5.16 36.43 6.22
C ARG A 101 4.59 36.96 4.88
N SER A 102 4.22 36.07 3.95
CA SER A 102 3.64 36.42 2.65
C SER A 102 2.19 36.91 2.78
N GLU A 103 1.42 36.34 3.71
CA GLU A 103 -0.02 36.61 3.87
C GLU A 103 -0.33 37.86 4.72
N VAL A 104 0.52 38.19 5.70
CA VAL A 104 0.35 39.41 6.53
C VAL A 104 0.31 40.64 5.62
N ARG A 105 -0.54 41.66 5.88
CA ARG A 105 -0.63 42.91 5.09
C ARG A 105 0.60 43.84 5.30
N GLY A 106 0.94 44.70 4.33
CA GLY A 106 2.05 45.69 4.43
C GLY A 106 3.32 45.37 3.62
N GLY A 107 4.54 45.60 4.11
CA GLY A 107 5.77 45.05 3.51
C GLY A 107 6.02 45.28 2.00
N GLY A 108 6.67 44.32 1.34
CA GLY A 108 7.05 44.38 -0.09
C GLY A 108 8.27 45.24 -0.37
N ARG A 109 8.23 46.50 0.07
CA ARG A 109 9.36 47.44 -0.04
C ARG A 109 10.39 47.22 1.06
N LYS A 110 11.67 47.26 0.69
CA LYS A 110 12.78 47.24 1.65
C LYS A 110 12.74 48.51 2.54
N PRO A 111 12.77 48.39 3.87
CA PRO A 111 12.56 49.54 4.76
C PRO A 111 13.65 50.62 4.68
N TYR A 112 14.91 50.22 4.46
CA TYR A 112 16.06 51.11 4.31
C TYR A 112 17.16 50.42 3.46
N PRO A 113 18.11 51.19 2.88
CA PRO A 113 19.19 50.63 2.07
C PRO A 113 20.07 49.62 2.82
N GLN A 114 20.79 48.78 2.08
CA GLN A 114 21.53 47.63 2.63
C GLN A 114 22.67 48.02 3.59
N LYS A 115 23.23 49.22 3.45
CA LYS A 115 24.39 49.75 4.20
C LYS A 115 24.17 51.24 4.49
N LYS A 116 25.10 51.86 5.24
CA LYS A 116 25.12 53.29 5.60
C LYS A 116 24.00 53.75 6.56
N THR A 117 23.41 52.83 7.34
CA THR A 117 22.33 53.13 8.30
C THR A 117 22.67 52.85 9.76
N GLY A 118 23.79 52.17 10.05
CA GLY A 118 24.19 51.81 11.43
C GLY A 118 23.27 50.82 12.15
N ARG A 119 22.26 50.26 11.46
CA ARG A 119 21.27 49.32 12.00
C ARG A 119 21.48 47.92 11.45
N ALA A 120 20.99 46.90 12.16
CA ALA A 120 20.95 45.51 11.66
C ALA A 120 20.25 45.46 10.28
N ARG A 121 20.64 44.54 9.39
CA ARG A 121 20.05 44.45 8.05
C ARG A 121 18.59 44.00 8.11
N ARG A 122 17.74 44.55 7.24
CA ARG A 122 16.32 44.17 7.16
C ARG A 122 15.82 44.10 5.72
N GLY A 123 15.18 42.98 5.41
CA GLY A 123 14.58 42.74 4.09
C GLY A 123 13.13 43.21 3.98
N SER A 124 12.32 43.00 5.01
CA SER A 124 10.89 43.34 5.00
C SER A 124 10.41 43.78 6.37
N MET A 125 9.33 44.56 6.39
CA MET A 125 8.61 44.93 7.60
C MET A 125 7.83 43.78 8.23
N ARG A 126 7.38 42.82 7.42
CA ARG A 126 6.60 41.64 7.84
C ARG A 126 7.48 40.49 8.36
N SER A 127 8.73 40.77 8.70
CA SER A 127 9.67 39.74 9.16
C SER A 127 9.17 39.12 10.48
N PRO A 128 9.20 37.79 10.62
CA PRO A 128 8.84 37.12 11.88
C PRO A 128 9.66 37.56 13.10
N LEU A 129 10.85 38.10 12.87
CA LEU A 129 11.71 38.67 13.92
C LEU A 129 11.18 40.00 14.48
N ARG A 130 10.07 40.54 13.94
CA ARG A 130 9.40 41.73 14.47
C ARG A 130 7.99 41.40 14.94
N PRO A 131 7.53 42.06 16.02
CA PRO A 131 6.11 42.09 16.37
C PRO A 131 5.27 42.60 15.19
N GLY A 132 4.13 41.97 14.94
CA GLY A 132 3.27 42.24 13.79
C GLY A 132 3.78 41.69 12.46
N GLY A 133 4.89 40.92 12.46
CA GLY A 133 5.33 40.12 11.33
C GLY A 133 4.58 38.79 11.20
N GLY A 134 4.88 38.02 10.15
CA GLY A 134 4.29 36.69 9.98
C GLY A 134 4.87 35.65 10.94
N VAL A 135 4.16 34.54 11.14
CA VAL A 135 4.58 33.43 12.02
C VAL A 135 5.35 32.37 11.21
N ILE A 136 6.49 31.90 11.72
CA ILE A 136 7.25 30.78 11.15
C ILE A 136 6.69 29.48 11.73
N PHE A 137 6.38 28.50 10.88
CA PHE A 137 5.83 27.19 11.27
C PHE A 137 4.61 27.27 12.19
N GLY A 138 3.80 28.32 12.01
CA GLY A 138 2.52 28.43 12.70
C GLY A 138 1.51 27.41 12.18
N PRO A 139 0.44 27.12 12.95
CA PRO A 139 -0.60 26.20 12.53
C PRO A 139 -1.30 26.73 11.27
N LYS A 140 -1.66 25.77 10.41
CA LYS A 140 -2.48 25.95 9.23
C LYS A 140 -3.65 24.98 9.29
N PRO A 141 -4.80 25.35 8.68
CA PRO A 141 -5.90 24.42 8.55
C PRO A 141 -5.42 23.17 7.84
N ARG A 142 -5.67 22.02 8.46
CA ARG A 142 -5.24 20.71 7.95
C ARG A 142 -6.27 19.67 8.32
N ASP A 143 -6.31 18.60 7.56
CA ASP A 143 -7.00 17.39 7.97
C ASP A 143 -6.11 16.59 8.95
N TRP A 144 -6.72 16.03 9.99
CA TRP A 144 -6.07 15.18 10.98
C TRP A 144 -6.45 13.71 10.81
N SER A 145 -7.28 13.38 9.81
CA SER A 145 -7.77 12.04 9.54
C SER A 145 -6.62 11.02 9.39
N ILE A 146 -6.76 9.89 10.07
CA ILE A 146 -5.89 8.73 9.97
C ILE A 146 -6.72 7.47 9.71
N LYS A 147 -6.24 6.61 8.81
CA LYS A 147 -6.88 5.34 8.45
C LYS A 147 -6.56 4.28 9.50
N ILE A 148 -7.58 3.52 9.88
CA ILE A 148 -7.48 2.28 10.67
C ILE A 148 -8.16 1.15 9.89
N ASN A 149 -7.61 -0.06 9.95
CA ASN A 149 -8.18 -1.20 9.24
C ASN A 149 -9.60 -1.48 9.75
N LYS A 150 -10.55 -1.76 8.84
CA LYS A 150 -11.96 -2.04 9.18
C LYS A 150 -12.06 -3.19 10.20
N LYS A 151 -11.31 -4.28 10.00
CA LYS A 151 -11.26 -5.45 10.89
C LYS A 151 -10.69 -5.12 12.28
N GLU A 152 -9.66 -4.27 12.34
CA GLU A 152 -9.07 -3.83 13.61
C GLU A 152 -10.03 -2.95 14.41
N LYS A 153 -10.75 -2.04 13.73
CA LYS A 153 -11.80 -1.22 14.36
C LYS A 153 -12.95 -2.07 14.90
N ARG A 154 -13.42 -3.06 14.13
CA ARG A 154 -14.47 -4.00 14.56
C ARG A 154 -14.02 -4.82 15.76
N LEU A 155 -12.77 -5.34 15.74
CA LEU A 155 -12.18 -6.07 16.87
C LEU A 155 -12.07 -5.21 18.13
N ALA A 156 -11.74 -3.92 17.99
CA ALA A 156 -11.69 -3.00 19.12
C ALA A 156 -13.08 -2.79 19.75
N ILE A 157 -14.13 -2.66 18.92
CA ILE A 157 -15.52 -2.52 19.39
C ILE A 157 -15.97 -3.80 20.11
N SER A 158 -15.76 -4.96 19.51
CA SER A 158 -16.16 -6.24 20.11
C SER A 158 -15.42 -6.49 21.42
N THR A 159 -14.10 -6.23 21.48
CA THR A 159 -13.31 -6.34 22.72
C THR A 159 -13.81 -5.39 23.81
N ALA A 160 -14.20 -4.16 23.45
CA ALA A 160 -14.76 -3.19 24.40
C ALA A 160 -16.14 -3.63 24.93
N LEU A 161 -17.00 -4.19 24.07
CA LEU A 161 -18.30 -4.72 24.46
C LEU A 161 -18.18 -5.97 25.34
N SER A 162 -17.29 -6.91 25.01
CA SER A 162 -16.99 -8.08 25.85
C SER A 162 -16.54 -7.67 27.24
N SER A 163 -15.67 -6.65 27.34
CA SER A 163 -15.25 -6.13 28.64
C SER A 163 -16.36 -5.40 29.40
N ALA A 164 -17.32 -4.79 28.69
CA ALA A 164 -18.46 -4.10 29.29
C ALA A 164 -19.57 -5.05 29.75
N ALA A 165 -19.53 -6.33 29.34
CA ALA A 165 -20.55 -7.32 29.64
C ALA A 165 -20.84 -7.48 31.14
N GLU A 166 -19.82 -7.29 32.00
CA GLU A 166 -19.97 -7.36 33.46
C GLU A 166 -20.96 -6.32 34.04
N ASN A 167 -21.00 -5.12 33.44
CA ASN A 167 -21.90 -4.03 33.85
C ASN A 167 -23.06 -3.84 32.84
N THR A 168 -23.39 -4.89 32.11
CA THR A 168 -24.44 -4.87 31.09
C THR A 168 -25.74 -5.47 31.64
N ILE A 169 -26.86 -4.86 31.29
CA ILE A 169 -28.21 -5.37 31.60
C ILE A 169 -29.01 -5.39 30.30
N VAL A 170 -29.78 -6.47 30.07
CA VAL A 170 -30.75 -6.51 28.97
C VAL A 170 -32.12 -6.12 29.51
N VAL A 171 -32.82 -5.26 28.79
CA VAL A 171 -34.18 -4.82 29.14
C VAL A 171 -35.12 -5.15 28.00
N GLU A 172 -36.28 -5.69 28.33
CA GLU A 172 -37.36 -5.90 27.36
C GLU A 172 -37.71 -4.63 26.60
N GLU A 173 -38.26 -4.78 25.41
CA GLU A 173 -38.66 -3.65 24.60
C GLU A 173 -39.74 -2.81 25.30
N PHE A 174 -39.39 -1.57 25.62
CA PHE A 174 -40.23 -0.66 26.40
C PHE A 174 -40.75 0.53 25.57
N GLY A 175 -40.55 0.51 24.25
CA GLY A 175 -40.93 1.59 23.34
C GLY A 175 -42.40 2.00 23.48
N ASP A 176 -43.29 1.01 23.55
CA ASP A 176 -44.74 1.21 23.62
C ASP A 176 -45.24 1.68 24.99
N LYS A 177 -44.40 1.62 26.03
CA LYS A 177 -44.78 2.07 27.38
C LYS A 177 -44.82 3.59 27.50
N PHE A 178 -44.24 4.31 26.55
CA PHE A 178 -44.20 5.77 26.52
C PHE A 178 -45.18 6.32 25.49
N GLU A 179 -46.46 6.47 25.86
CA GLU A 179 -47.47 7.12 25.01
C GLU A 179 -47.18 8.61 24.77
N LYS A 180 -46.60 9.29 25.77
CA LYS A 180 -46.25 10.71 25.73
C LYS A 180 -44.81 10.90 26.20
N PRO A 181 -44.06 11.87 25.63
CA PRO A 181 -42.69 12.12 26.03
C PRO A 181 -42.65 12.74 27.44
N LYS A 182 -42.13 11.99 28.42
CA LYS A 182 -42.00 12.40 29.82
C LYS A 182 -40.69 11.92 30.45
N THR A 183 -39.80 12.87 30.73
CA THR A 183 -38.48 12.63 31.34
C THR A 183 -38.57 12.03 32.74
N ARG A 184 -39.59 12.42 33.52
CA ARG A 184 -39.78 11.91 34.89
C ARG A 184 -40.06 10.41 34.92
N GLU A 185 -40.96 9.93 34.06
CA GLU A 185 -41.30 8.50 33.94
C GLU A 185 -40.08 7.69 33.50
N PHE A 186 -39.25 8.27 32.63
CA PHE A 186 -38.00 7.65 32.21
C PHE A 186 -36.98 7.53 33.35
N ILE A 187 -36.81 8.58 34.17
CA ILE A 187 -35.93 8.52 35.37
C ILE A 187 -36.45 7.50 36.38
N GLU A 188 -37.76 7.37 36.54
CA GLU A 188 -38.38 6.34 37.39
C GLU A 188 -38.15 4.93 36.83
N ALA A 189 -38.08 4.76 35.50
CA ALA A 189 -37.68 3.50 34.86
C ALA A 189 -36.21 3.15 35.12
N LEU A 190 -35.29 4.11 34.96
CA LEU A 190 -33.86 3.91 35.26
C LEU A 190 -33.65 3.42 36.70
N LYS A 191 -34.33 4.04 37.68
CA LYS A 191 -34.26 3.63 39.08
C LYS A 191 -34.78 2.22 39.32
N ARG A 192 -35.84 1.81 38.61
CA ARG A 192 -36.38 0.44 38.70
C ARG A 192 -35.38 -0.60 38.20
N TRP A 193 -34.61 -0.28 37.16
CA TRP A 193 -33.55 -1.15 36.64
C TRP A 193 -32.24 -1.06 37.42
N GLY A 194 -32.21 -0.34 38.55
CA GLY A 194 -31.01 -0.19 39.36
C GLY A 194 -29.96 0.77 38.77
N LEU A 195 -30.34 1.59 37.80
CA LEU A 195 -29.44 2.54 37.14
C LEU A 195 -29.54 3.91 37.82
N ASP A 196 -28.40 4.38 38.32
CA ASP A 196 -28.30 5.72 38.88
C ASP A 196 -28.28 6.77 37.76
N PRO A 197 -29.19 7.77 37.76
CA PRO A 197 -29.23 8.80 36.70
C PRO A 197 -27.99 9.72 36.71
N LYS A 198 -27.14 9.63 37.74
CA LYS A 198 -25.89 10.38 37.85
C LYS A 198 -24.71 9.66 37.16
N GLN A 199 -24.78 8.34 37.06
CA GLN A 199 -23.78 7.54 36.36
C GLN A 199 -24.03 7.59 34.86
N LYS A 200 -22.99 7.36 34.06
CA LYS A 200 -23.12 7.39 32.61
C LYS A 200 -23.69 6.07 32.12
N SER A 201 -24.85 6.11 31.50
CA SER A 201 -25.51 4.91 30.95
C SER A 201 -25.65 5.01 29.44
N MET A 202 -25.28 3.94 28.73
CA MET A 202 -25.56 3.79 27.31
C MET A 202 -26.75 2.85 27.11
N PHE A 203 -27.65 3.21 26.19
CA PHE A 203 -28.70 2.34 25.70
C PHE A 203 -28.45 2.03 24.23
N LEU A 204 -28.49 0.75 23.85
CA LEU A 204 -28.46 0.31 22.46
C LEU A 204 -29.79 -0.37 22.11
N MET A 205 -30.49 0.18 21.13
CA MET A 205 -31.76 -0.33 20.61
C MET A 205 -31.70 -0.37 19.08
N MET A 206 -32.45 -1.27 18.44
CA MET A 206 -32.51 -1.33 16.96
C MET A 206 -33.17 -0.08 16.38
N ASP A 207 -34.32 0.30 16.94
CA ASP A 207 -34.99 1.56 16.67
C ASP A 207 -35.30 2.27 17.99
N VAL A 208 -35.18 3.59 18.00
CA VAL A 208 -35.45 4.42 19.18
C VAL A 208 -36.74 5.19 18.90
N PRO A 209 -37.87 4.81 19.52
CA PRO A 209 -39.13 5.49 19.28
C PRO A 209 -39.05 6.95 19.74
N GLN A 210 -39.73 7.84 19.00
CA GLN A 210 -39.60 9.28 19.17
C GLN A 210 -39.92 9.74 20.61
N ASN A 211 -40.92 9.13 21.25
CA ASN A 211 -41.30 9.44 22.63
C ASN A 211 -40.18 9.13 23.63
N VAL A 212 -39.48 8.00 23.45
CA VAL A 212 -38.34 7.60 24.28
C VAL A 212 -37.15 8.53 24.04
N LEU A 213 -36.84 8.84 22.78
CA LEU A 213 -35.76 9.77 22.42
C LEU A 213 -35.97 11.15 23.05
N LEU A 214 -37.18 11.70 22.96
CA LEU A 214 -37.53 13.00 23.55
C LEU A 214 -37.49 12.96 25.09
N SER A 215 -37.87 11.83 25.70
CA SER A 215 -37.86 11.65 27.16
C SER A 215 -36.45 11.49 27.74
N SER A 216 -35.49 11.01 26.95
CA SER A 216 -34.11 10.72 27.39
C SER A 216 -33.12 11.82 27.05
N ARG A 217 -33.29 12.55 25.94
CA ARG A 217 -32.31 13.53 25.41
C ARG A 217 -31.86 14.61 26.40
N ASN A 218 -32.70 14.98 27.36
CA ASN A 218 -32.37 16.02 28.35
C ASN A 218 -31.44 15.52 29.47
N ILE A 219 -31.23 14.20 29.59
CA ILE A 219 -30.38 13.59 30.61
C ILE A 219 -28.94 13.56 30.07
N GLY A 220 -28.08 14.46 30.56
CA GLY A 220 -26.71 14.60 30.03
C GLY A 220 -25.78 13.41 30.29
N THR A 221 -26.13 12.52 31.21
CA THR A 221 -25.39 11.29 31.54
C THR A 221 -25.79 10.11 30.66
N LEU A 222 -26.92 10.20 29.95
CA LEU A 222 -27.47 9.10 29.19
C LEU A 222 -27.25 9.31 27.70
N LYS A 223 -26.93 8.23 26.99
CA LYS A 223 -26.92 8.21 25.52
C LYS A 223 -27.76 7.07 24.99
N MET A 224 -28.72 7.40 24.13
CA MET A 224 -29.46 6.44 23.31
C MET A 224 -28.72 6.29 21.98
N LEU A 225 -28.34 5.07 21.62
CA LEU A 225 -27.67 4.74 20.37
C LEU A 225 -28.46 3.69 19.60
N THR A 226 -28.26 3.72 18.29
CA THR A 226 -28.71 2.71 17.34
C THR A 226 -27.48 2.02 16.74
N PRO A 227 -27.61 0.84 16.10
CA PRO A 227 -26.51 0.19 15.39
C PRO A 227 -25.73 1.13 14.44
N ARG A 228 -26.44 2.05 13.78
CA ARG A 228 -25.85 3.05 12.88
C ARG A 228 -24.99 4.10 13.57
N THR A 229 -25.30 4.42 14.82
CA THR A 229 -24.64 5.48 15.60
C THR A 229 -23.69 4.95 16.67
N LEU A 230 -23.48 3.63 16.71
CA LEU A 230 -22.62 2.95 17.66
C LEU A 230 -21.14 3.35 17.46
N ASN A 231 -20.53 3.88 18.52
CA ASN A 231 -19.13 4.33 18.53
C ASN A 231 -18.35 3.70 19.68
N LEU A 232 -17.05 3.46 19.45
CA LEU A 232 -16.15 2.94 20.48
C LEU A 232 -16.02 3.89 21.69
N PHE A 233 -15.95 5.21 21.43
CA PHE A 233 -15.82 6.21 22.49
C PHE A 233 -16.98 6.13 23.50
N ASP A 234 -18.20 5.95 23.02
CA ASP A 234 -19.36 5.95 23.89
C ASP A 234 -19.39 4.68 24.76
N ILE A 235 -18.98 3.52 24.20
CA ILE A 235 -18.91 2.24 24.93
C ILE A 235 -17.87 2.32 26.06
N LEU A 236 -16.71 2.94 25.81
CA LEU A 236 -15.67 3.09 26.83
C LEU A 236 -16.00 4.17 27.88
N ASN A 237 -16.93 5.08 27.58
CA ASN A 237 -17.28 6.20 28.46
C ASN A 237 -18.50 5.93 29.34
N CYS A 238 -19.27 4.85 29.10
CA CYS A 238 -20.38 4.47 29.96
C CYS A 238 -19.93 3.58 31.13
N ASP A 239 -20.57 3.76 32.27
CA ASP A 239 -20.41 2.91 33.46
C ASP A 239 -21.31 1.68 33.36
N ASN A 240 -22.55 1.86 32.88
CA ASN A 240 -23.54 0.80 32.68
C ASN A 240 -23.99 0.76 31.22
N LEU A 241 -24.09 -0.44 30.66
CA LEU A 241 -24.59 -0.68 29.31
C LEU A 241 -25.97 -1.35 29.37
N VAL A 242 -26.92 -0.83 28.60
CA VAL A 242 -28.29 -1.37 28.53
C VAL A 242 -28.59 -1.76 27.10
N LEU A 243 -28.98 -3.01 26.88
CA LEU A 243 -29.26 -3.57 25.57
C LEU A 243 -30.71 -4.05 25.49
N THR A 244 -31.33 -4.03 24.31
CA THR A 244 -32.55 -4.81 24.05
C THR A 244 -32.19 -6.22 23.55
N PRO A 245 -33.09 -7.20 23.68
CA PRO A 245 -32.87 -8.54 23.13
C PRO A 245 -32.44 -8.51 21.65
N ASP A 246 -33.16 -7.73 20.83
CA ASP A 246 -32.84 -7.54 19.41
C ASP A 246 -31.45 -6.93 19.17
N ALA A 247 -31.01 -6.04 20.05
CA ALA A 247 -29.67 -5.47 19.97
C ALA A 247 -28.59 -6.51 20.30
N VAL A 248 -28.86 -7.43 21.23
CA VAL A 248 -27.95 -8.55 21.53
C VAL A 248 -27.83 -9.47 20.32
N ASP A 249 -28.95 -9.82 19.68
CA ASP A 249 -28.96 -10.65 18.47
C ASP A 249 -28.19 -9.98 17.32
N PHE A 250 -28.37 -8.68 17.13
CA PHE A 250 -27.59 -7.90 16.16
C PHE A 250 -26.08 -7.92 16.47
N LEU A 251 -25.69 -7.73 17.73
CA LEU A 251 -24.29 -7.73 18.14
C LEU A 251 -23.64 -9.11 17.93
N ASN A 252 -24.31 -10.18 18.33
CA ASN A 252 -23.86 -11.56 18.10
C ASN A 252 -23.75 -11.86 16.60
N GLY A 253 -24.72 -11.42 15.80
CA GLY A 253 -24.68 -11.59 14.35
C GLY A 253 -23.52 -10.84 13.68
N ARG A 254 -23.24 -9.60 14.10
CA ARG A 254 -22.21 -8.74 13.46
C ARG A 254 -20.79 -8.98 13.96
N TYR A 255 -20.62 -9.30 15.25
CA TYR A 255 -19.32 -9.39 15.92
C TYR A 255 -18.99 -10.79 16.48
N GLY A 256 -19.88 -11.78 16.28
CA GLY A 256 -19.64 -13.17 16.66
C GLY A 256 -18.66 -13.90 15.76
N GLU A 257 -18.35 -15.16 16.11
CA GLU A 257 -17.35 -15.99 15.42
C GLU A 257 -17.68 -16.19 13.93
N ASN A 258 -18.96 -16.46 13.64
CA ASN A 258 -19.49 -16.88 12.34
C ASN A 258 -19.83 -15.72 11.37
N TYR A 259 -19.35 -14.50 11.60
CA TYR A 259 -19.59 -13.40 10.66
C TYR A 259 -18.79 -13.61 9.36
N GLU A 260 -19.49 -14.00 8.28
CA GLU A 260 -18.95 -14.24 6.93
C GLU A 260 -19.01 -13.01 5.99
N GLY A 261 -19.55 -11.88 6.44
CA GLY A 261 -19.81 -10.69 5.61
C GLY A 261 -18.59 -9.81 5.32
N ASP A 262 -17.45 -10.41 5.00
CA ASP A 262 -16.27 -9.73 4.42
C ASP A 262 -15.98 -10.31 3.02
N THR A 263 -17.01 -10.40 2.16
CA THR A 263 -16.79 -10.52 0.71
C THR A 263 -16.24 -9.19 0.22
N GLU A 264 -15.26 -9.23 -0.69
CA GLU A 264 -14.53 -8.07 -1.23
C GLU A 264 -15.43 -7.01 -1.91
N GLU A 265 -16.73 -7.31 -2.11
CA GLU A 265 -17.72 -6.45 -2.77
C GLU A 265 -18.18 -5.25 -1.89
N ASP A 266 -18.16 -5.35 -0.56
CA ASP A 266 -18.53 -4.25 0.35
C ASP A 266 -17.43 -3.17 0.49
N ASP A 267 -16.23 -3.44 -0.04
CA ASP A 267 -15.12 -2.48 -0.04
C ASP A 267 -15.22 -1.47 -1.20
N ASP A 268 -15.95 -1.79 -2.28
CA ASP A 268 -16.06 -0.98 -3.48
C ASP A 268 -17.16 0.11 -3.41
N GLU A 269 -18.26 -0.12 -2.69
CA GLU A 269 -19.42 0.80 -2.69
C GLU A 269 -19.19 2.13 -1.93
N GLU A 270 -18.22 2.20 -1.00
CA GLU A 270 -17.83 3.46 -0.34
C GLU A 270 -16.58 4.12 -0.96
N GLU A 271 -15.83 3.41 -1.82
CA GLU A 271 -14.61 3.89 -2.49
C GLU A 271 -14.84 4.38 -3.94
N GLU A 272 -16.08 4.52 -4.43
CA GLU A 272 -16.37 5.15 -5.75
C GLU A 272 -15.93 6.64 -5.87
N GLY A 273 -15.30 7.20 -4.84
CA GLY A 273 -14.81 8.58 -4.78
C GLY A 273 -13.30 8.78 -4.87
N GLU A 274 -12.44 7.74 -4.92
CA GLU A 274 -10.98 7.93 -4.93
C GLU A 274 -10.23 7.01 -5.92
N GLU A 275 -9.37 7.65 -6.72
CA GLU A 275 -8.63 7.19 -7.90
C GLU A 275 -7.90 5.82 -7.78
N GLU A 276 -8.14 4.93 -8.75
CA GLU A 276 -7.34 3.72 -8.98
C GLU A 276 -5.90 4.05 -9.44
N VAL A 277 -4.90 3.56 -8.69
CA VAL A 277 -3.48 3.75 -8.99
C VAL A 277 -2.87 2.49 -9.63
N GLY A 278 -2.61 2.58 -10.95
CA GLY A 278 -1.38 2.13 -11.63
C GLY A 278 -1.01 0.64 -11.68
N SER A 279 -1.40 -0.05 -12.78
CA SER A 279 -1.08 -1.45 -13.12
C SER A 279 0.24 -1.69 -13.91
N GLU A 280 1.22 -0.77 -13.83
CA GLU A 280 2.35 -0.70 -14.79
C GLU A 280 3.47 -1.75 -14.68
N GLY A 281 3.68 -2.39 -13.53
CA GLY A 281 4.83 -3.30 -13.35
C GLY A 281 4.49 -4.80 -13.36
N MET A 282 3.21 -5.15 -13.35
CA MET A 282 2.77 -6.55 -13.49
C MET A 282 2.97 -6.99 -14.95
N THR A 283 2.62 -6.13 -15.91
CA THR A 283 2.91 -6.29 -17.35
C THR A 283 4.41 -6.33 -17.67
N PHE A 284 5.24 -5.64 -16.89
CA PHE A 284 6.69 -5.61 -17.11
C PHE A 284 7.41 -6.89 -16.63
N LEU A 285 7.00 -7.44 -15.47
CA LEU A 285 7.46 -8.76 -15.02
C LEU A 285 7.16 -9.83 -16.06
N ILE A 286 6.00 -9.78 -16.71
CA ILE A 286 5.57 -10.73 -17.73
C ILE A 286 6.52 -10.74 -18.95
N SER A 287 6.88 -9.56 -19.46
CA SER A 287 7.84 -9.40 -20.57
C SER A 287 9.25 -9.91 -20.22
N LEU A 288 9.71 -9.71 -18.98
CA LEU A 288 11.03 -10.18 -18.53
C LEU A 288 11.05 -11.70 -18.25
N PHE A 289 9.97 -12.26 -17.71
CA PHE A 289 9.86 -13.71 -17.49
C PHE A 289 9.90 -14.48 -18.83
N ALA A 290 9.28 -13.95 -19.88
CA ALA A 290 9.39 -14.46 -21.25
C ALA A 290 10.84 -14.53 -21.76
N PHE A 291 11.68 -13.56 -21.35
CA PHE A 291 13.09 -13.49 -21.73
C PHE A 291 13.97 -14.53 -21.00
N VAL A 292 13.59 -14.90 -19.77
CA VAL A 292 14.44 -15.66 -18.84
C VAL A 292 14.10 -17.15 -18.78
N SER A 293 12.85 -17.53 -18.99
CA SER A 293 12.39 -18.93 -18.82
C SER A 293 12.89 -19.90 -19.90
N TRP A 294 13.39 -19.38 -21.03
CA TRP A 294 13.81 -20.18 -22.18
C TRP A 294 15.34 -20.26 -22.25
N HIS A 295 15.96 -20.95 -21.28
CA HIS A 295 17.39 -21.29 -21.22
C HIS A 295 17.59 -22.82 -21.17
N ARG A 296 16.64 -23.63 -21.65
CA ARG A 296 16.72 -25.09 -21.56
C ARG A 296 16.64 -25.81 -22.91
N ASP A 297 17.32 -25.31 -23.94
CA ASP A 297 17.47 -26.08 -25.19
C ASP A 297 18.87 -26.05 -25.83
N ASP A 298 19.92 -25.57 -25.15
CA ASP A 298 21.31 -25.66 -25.66
C ASP A 298 22.04 -26.95 -25.25
N ARG A 299 21.32 -28.04 -24.92
CA ARG A 299 21.93 -29.35 -24.64
C ARG A 299 21.14 -30.55 -25.18
N VAL A 300 20.67 -30.48 -26.43
CA VAL A 300 20.26 -31.68 -27.17
C VAL A 300 20.85 -31.58 -28.58
N PRO A 301 21.58 -32.61 -29.07
CA PRO A 301 22.17 -32.56 -30.40
C PRO A 301 21.07 -32.43 -31.46
N LEU A 302 21.30 -31.50 -32.39
CA LEU A 302 20.48 -31.25 -33.56
C LEU A 302 20.34 -32.52 -34.41
N THR A 303 19.12 -33.04 -34.52
CA THR A 303 18.74 -33.90 -35.66
C THR A 303 17.66 -33.21 -36.48
N VAL A 304 18.00 -33.04 -37.75
CA VAL A 304 17.27 -32.38 -38.84
C VAL A 304 15.85 -32.93 -38.99
N SER A 305 14.82 -32.06 -38.87
CA SER A 305 13.54 -32.18 -39.60
C SER A 305 12.60 -31.01 -39.28
N GLY A 306 12.39 -30.14 -40.28
CA GLY A 306 11.10 -29.50 -40.62
C GLY A 306 10.47 -28.49 -39.64
N ASN A 307 10.42 -27.23 -40.09
CA ASN A 307 9.79 -25.99 -39.57
C ASN A 307 8.45 -26.02 -38.79
N ARG A 308 7.82 -27.17 -38.52
CA ARG A 308 6.62 -27.27 -37.66
C ARG A 308 6.96 -27.27 -36.17
N ASN A 309 8.15 -27.77 -35.81
CA ASN A 309 8.59 -27.86 -34.42
C ASN A 309 8.92 -26.48 -33.82
N LEU A 310 9.34 -25.51 -34.63
CA LEU A 310 9.66 -24.16 -34.17
C LEU A 310 8.40 -23.39 -33.75
N ASN A 311 7.36 -23.42 -34.59
CA ASN A 311 6.07 -22.80 -34.27
C ASN A 311 5.38 -23.48 -33.07
N ALA A 312 5.50 -24.81 -32.93
CA ALA A 312 4.99 -25.52 -31.76
C ALA A 312 5.69 -25.07 -30.47
N LYS A 313 7.03 -24.97 -30.47
CA LYS A 313 7.83 -24.48 -29.33
C LYS A 313 7.54 -23.02 -28.99
N VAL A 314 7.39 -22.15 -30.00
CA VAL A 314 7.04 -20.73 -29.82
C VAL A 314 5.62 -20.58 -29.25
N THR A 315 4.67 -21.39 -29.72
CA THR A 315 3.26 -21.35 -29.26
C THR A 315 3.11 -21.96 -27.86
N GLU A 316 3.85 -23.02 -27.54
CA GLU A 316 3.86 -23.66 -26.21
C GLU A 316 4.52 -22.75 -25.17
N ALA A 317 5.64 -22.10 -25.51
CA ALA A 317 6.26 -21.08 -24.66
C ALA A 317 5.34 -19.87 -24.44
N TYR A 318 4.66 -19.40 -25.49
CA TYR A 318 3.73 -18.29 -25.42
C TYR A 318 2.47 -18.58 -24.58
N ASN A 319 1.86 -19.75 -24.79
CA ASN A 319 0.71 -20.18 -24.00
C ASN A 319 1.07 -20.40 -22.53
N TYR A 320 2.27 -20.92 -22.25
CA TYR A 320 2.81 -21.07 -20.89
C TYR A 320 3.05 -19.72 -20.21
N ILE A 321 3.53 -18.71 -20.95
CA ILE A 321 3.68 -17.33 -20.46
C ILE A 321 2.31 -16.73 -20.12
N ILE A 322 1.30 -16.87 -21.01
CA ILE A 322 -0.08 -16.40 -20.76
C ILE A 322 -0.74 -17.12 -19.56
N GLU A 323 -0.47 -18.39 -19.36
CA GLU A 323 -1.03 -19.16 -18.24
C GLU A 323 -0.44 -18.74 -16.89
N ILE A 324 0.86 -18.41 -16.85
CA ILE A 324 1.55 -17.81 -15.68
C ILE A 324 1.09 -16.38 -15.40
N VAL A 325 0.67 -15.64 -16.44
CA VAL A 325 0.10 -14.29 -16.34
C VAL A 325 -1.32 -14.32 -15.78
N ARG A 326 -2.15 -15.26 -16.25
CA ARG A 326 -3.56 -15.40 -15.84
C ARG A 326 -3.71 -16.09 -14.48
N SER A 327 -2.81 -17.00 -14.12
CA SER A 327 -2.73 -17.58 -12.78
C SER A 327 -1.74 -16.77 -11.94
N GLY A 328 -2.24 -15.82 -11.14
CA GLY A 328 -1.41 -14.94 -10.30
C GLY A 328 -0.33 -15.71 -9.51
N LEU A 329 0.89 -15.73 -10.05
CA LEU A 329 2.14 -16.31 -9.55
C LEU A 329 2.01 -17.43 -8.50
N ASN A 330 1.95 -18.69 -8.97
CA ASN A 330 2.34 -19.84 -8.14
C ASN A 330 3.12 -20.92 -8.92
N PHE A 331 4.28 -21.25 -8.35
CA PHE A 331 4.98 -22.53 -8.34
C PHE A 331 5.17 -23.32 -9.66
N MET A 332 6.41 -23.29 -10.19
CA MET A 332 7.26 -24.47 -10.48
C MET A 332 8.23 -24.20 -11.65
N GLN A 333 9.40 -23.60 -11.40
CA GLN A 333 10.60 -23.83 -12.22
C GLN A 333 11.88 -23.40 -11.48
N LYS A 334 12.97 -24.16 -11.66
CA LYS A 334 14.25 -23.98 -10.94
C LYS A 334 15.07 -22.77 -11.39
N ASP A 335 14.82 -22.22 -12.59
CA ASP A 335 15.67 -21.19 -13.20
C ASP A 335 14.95 -19.87 -13.54
N ALA A 336 13.66 -19.72 -13.23
CA ALA A 336 12.95 -18.44 -13.36
C ALA A 336 13.24 -17.54 -12.15
N PHE A 337 13.26 -16.21 -12.32
CA PHE A 337 13.45 -15.29 -11.20
C PHE A 337 12.31 -15.48 -10.20
N THR A 338 12.59 -16.06 -9.03
CA THR A 338 11.57 -16.15 -8.01
C THR A 338 11.26 -14.75 -7.48
N ARG A 339 10.02 -14.52 -7.05
CA ARG A 339 9.65 -13.27 -6.36
C ARG A 339 10.58 -13.00 -5.18
N ALA A 340 11.01 -14.05 -4.49
CA ALA A 340 12.00 -13.97 -3.42
C ALA A 340 13.37 -13.46 -3.90
N ASN A 341 13.85 -13.90 -5.07
CA ASN A 341 15.09 -13.40 -5.64
C ASN A 341 14.99 -11.91 -6.01
N LEU A 342 13.94 -11.51 -6.73
CA LEU A 342 13.73 -10.10 -7.10
C LEU A 342 13.56 -9.18 -5.89
N ASN A 343 12.88 -9.64 -4.84
CA ASN A 343 12.80 -8.94 -3.57
C ASN A 343 14.19 -8.76 -2.92
N SER A 344 15.04 -9.78 -2.97
CA SER A 344 16.39 -9.70 -2.42
C SER A 344 17.29 -8.72 -3.19
N ILE A 345 17.13 -8.66 -4.52
CA ILE A 345 17.84 -7.72 -5.38
C ILE A 345 17.37 -6.29 -5.11
N ALA A 346 16.05 -6.08 -5.00
CA ALA A 346 15.49 -4.78 -4.64
C ALA A 346 15.98 -4.30 -3.27
N GLU A 347 16.11 -5.20 -2.29
CA GLU A 347 16.68 -4.88 -0.98
C GLU A 347 18.17 -4.53 -1.04
N LYS A 348 18.98 -5.24 -1.85
CA LYS A 348 20.39 -4.89 -2.06
C LYS A 348 20.53 -3.50 -2.71
N LEU A 349 19.76 -3.20 -3.74
CA LEU A 349 19.79 -1.89 -4.41
C LEU A 349 19.40 -0.75 -3.46
N VAL A 350 18.42 -0.98 -2.59
CA VAL A 350 18.05 -0.06 -1.50
C VAL A 350 19.22 0.16 -0.53
N LEU A 351 20.02 -0.87 -0.26
CA LEU A 351 21.19 -0.78 0.61
C LEU A 351 22.40 -0.11 -0.07
N ASP A 352 22.45 -0.05 -1.39
CA ASP A 352 23.57 0.54 -2.13
C ASP A 352 23.27 1.95 -2.66
N ASP A 353 22.06 2.47 -2.42
CA ASP A 353 21.65 3.81 -2.87
C ASP A 353 22.46 4.93 -2.17
N PRO A 354 23.22 5.76 -2.92
CA PRO A 354 24.04 6.83 -2.35
C PRO A 354 23.23 7.98 -1.72
N ASN A 355 21.91 8.06 -1.96
CA ASN A 355 21.03 9.15 -1.51
C ASN A 355 20.11 8.76 -0.33
N LYS A 356 20.51 7.79 0.51
CA LYS A 356 19.73 7.32 1.69
C LYS A 356 19.31 8.41 2.69
N GLU A 357 20.05 9.52 2.77
CA GLU A 357 19.79 10.58 3.75
C GLU A 357 18.53 11.44 3.45
N ILE A 358 17.95 11.31 2.24
CA ILE A 358 16.78 12.08 1.80
C ILE A 358 15.46 11.33 2.07
N TRP A 359 15.55 10.15 2.68
CA TRP A 359 14.41 9.25 2.84
C TRP A 359 13.44 9.76 3.92
N THR A 360 12.17 9.85 3.55
CA THR A 360 11.09 10.18 4.48
C THR A 360 10.56 8.89 5.13
N PRO A 361 9.85 8.97 6.27
CA PRO A 361 9.24 7.78 6.88
C PRO A 361 8.32 7.00 5.92
N PHE A 362 7.80 7.64 4.86
CA PHE A 362 7.00 7.03 3.80
C PHE A 362 7.81 6.29 2.74
N SER A 363 9.07 6.68 2.46
CA SER A 363 9.95 5.96 1.51
C SER A 363 10.57 4.69 2.09
N LEU A 364 10.41 4.47 3.39
CA LEU A 364 10.67 3.19 4.06
C LEU A 364 9.53 2.18 3.89
N VAL A 365 8.31 2.66 3.65
CA VAL A 365 7.10 1.84 3.45
C VAL A 365 6.89 1.54 1.96
N PHE A 366 7.11 2.53 1.10
CA PHE A 366 7.22 2.34 -0.34
C PHE A 366 8.70 2.21 -0.70
N LYS A 367 9.23 0.98 -0.73
CA LYS A 367 10.61 0.75 -1.16
C LYS A 367 10.80 1.36 -2.56
N PRO A 368 11.82 2.18 -2.81
CA PRO A 368 11.96 2.90 -4.08
C PRO A 368 12.07 1.97 -5.30
N HIS A 369 12.54 0.74 -5.09
CA HIS A 369 12.76 -0.24 -6.15
C HIS A 369 11.74 -1.40 -6.17
N HIS A 370 10.77 -1.43 -5.24
CA HIS A 370 9.68 -2.43 -5.24
C HIS A 370 8.42 -1.87 -4.58
N ASN A 371 7.33 -1.78 -5.34
CA ASN A 371 6.04 -1.36 -4.82
C ASN A 371 5.34 -2.55 -4.14
N SER A 372 5.25 -2.52 -2.81
CA SER A 372 4.64 -3.60 -2.02
C SER A 372 3.14 -3.76 -2.24
N ILE A 373 2.47 -2.73 -2.77
CA ILE A 373 1.01 -2.71 -3.00
C ILE A 373 0.66 -3.37 -4.33
N THR A 374 1.36 -2.99 -5.41
CA THR A 374 1.09 -3.53 -6.76
C THR A 374 1.92 -4.76 -7.11
N GLY A 375 3.00 -5.02 -6.35
CA GLY A 375 3.96 -6.09 -6.65
C GLY A 375 4.92 -5.76 -7.80
N ASN A 376 4.93 -4.50 -8.24
CA ASN A 376 5.73 -4.00 -9.36
C ASN A 376 7.19 -3.75 -8.93
N TYR A 377 8.15 -4.11 -9.79
CA TYR A 377 9.57 -3.82 -9.59
C TYR A 377 10.02 -2.67 -10.50
N ASP A 378 10.98 -1.89 -10.01
CA ASP A 378 11.66 -0.85 -10.79
C ASP A 378 12.59 -1.47 -11.86
N ILE A 379 12.84 -0.74 -12.94
CA ILE A 379 13.72 -1.15 -14.04
C ILE A 379 15.12 -1.50 -13.55
N ASN A 380 15.62 -0.81 -12.52
CA ASN A 380 16.93 -1.05 -11.94
C ASN A 380 17.04 -2.44 -11.28
N VAL A 381 15.95 -2.94 -10.69
CA VAL A 381 15.90 -4.31 -10.13
C VAL A 381 16.04 -5.32 -11.25
N LEU A 382 15.42 -5.04 -12.40
CA LEU A 382 15.42 -5.97 -13.53
C LEU A 382 16.76 -5.95 -14.27
N ILE A 383 17.41 -4.80 -14.39
CA ILE A 383 18.78 -4.68 -14.88
C ILE A 383 19.74 -5.48 -13.98
N ALA A 384 19.70 -5.25 -12.67
CA ALA A 384 20.53 -5.96 -11.70
C ALA A 384 20.27 -7.47 -11.71
N ALA A 385 19.02 -7.89 -11.92
CA ALA A 385 18.65 -9.29 -12.06
C ALA A 385 19.27 -9.91 -13.33
N LEU A 386 19.20 -9.22 -14.46
CA LEU A 386 19.82 -9.68 -15.71
C LEU A 386 21.35 -9.74 -15.60
N GLU A 387 21.96 -8.76 -14.92
CA GLU A 387 23.40 -8.74 -14.63
C GLU A 387 23.83 -9.90 -13.72
N GLU A 388 23.02 -10.27 -12.71
CA GLU A 388 23.27 -11.46 -11.87
C GLU A 388 23.29 -12.76 -12.70
N LYS A 389 22.61 -12.78 -13.86
CA LYS A 389 22.64 -13.90 -14.81
C LYS A 389 23.74 -13.79 -15.87
N GLY A 390 24.59 -12.78 -15.81
CA GLY A 390 25.69 -12.54 -16.74
C GLY A 390 25.25 -11.97 -18.08
N LYS A 391 24.21 -11.12 -18.06
CA LYS A 391 23.74 -10.39 -19.25
C LYS A 391 23.96 -8.90 -19.03
N THR A 392 24.51 -8.23 -20.03
CA THR A 392 24.64 -6.78 -20.02
C THR A 392 23.38 -6.12 -20.57
N VAL A 393 22.92 -5.08 -19.89
CA VAL A 393 21.79 -4.26 -20.35
C VAL A 393 22.29 -2.86 -20.64
N ILE A 394 22.06 -2.38 -21.85
CA ILE A 394 22.55 -1.08 -22.32
C ILE A 394 21.36 -0.25 -22.77
N TRP A 395 21.23 0.96 -22.24
CA TRP A 395 20.26 1.93 -22.73
C TRP A 395 20.69 2.46 -24.09
N HIS A 396 19.78 2.41 -25.06
CA HIS A 396 20.00 3.04 -26.36
C HIS A 396 19.73 4.53 -26.26
N ASP A 397 20.68 5.37 -26.66
CA ASP A 397 20.47 6.82 -26.70
C ASP A 397 19.49 7.17 -27.82
N ARG A 398 18.34 7.73 -27.44
CA ARG A 398 17.29 8.17 -28.37
C ARG A 398 17.76 9.15 -29.43
N ARG A 399 18.85 9.87 -29.20
CA ARG A 399 19.44 10.79 -30.20
C ARG A 399 19.99 10.05 -31.42
N ASN A 400 20.32 8.77 -31.25
CA ASN A 400 20.76 7.90 -32.32
C ASN A 400 19.53 7.11 -32.83
N GLY A 401 19.30 7.12 -34.15
CA GLY A 401 18.24 6.30 -34.76
C GLY A 401 18.47 4.81 -34.59
N ALA A 402 17.50 3.99 -34.98
CA ALA A 402 17.60 2.53 -34.92
C ALA A 402 18.74 1.96 -35.77
N SER A 403 19.21 2.72 -36.77
CA SER A 403 20.38 2.37 -37.60
C SER A 403 21.69 2.23 -36.83
N ALA A 404 21.78 2.78 -35.62
CA ALA A 404 22.94 2.61 -34.73
C ALA A 404 22.91 1.29 -33.94
N ILE A 405 21.80 0.54 -33.98
CA ILE A 405 21.67 -0.76 -33.33
C ILE A 405 22.09 -1.85 -34.33
N ASP A 406 23.16 -2.57 -34.01
CA ASP A 406 23.58 -3.71 -34.82
C ASP A 406 22.70 -4.94 -34.53
N LEU A 407 21.64 -5.12 -35.32
CA LEU A 407 20.71 -6.26 -35.21
C LEU A 407 21.34 -7.59 -35.66
N ASN A 408 22.49 -7.55 -36.33
CA ASN A 408 23.22 -8.75 -36.75
C ASN A 408 24.18 -9.26 -35.68
N ASP A 409 24.48 -8.45 -34.67
CA ASP A 409 25.34 -8.81 -33.54
C ASP A 409 24.87 -10.12 -32.90
N GLU A 410 25.76 -11.12 -32.84
CA GLU A 410 25.50 -12.42 -32.24
C GLU A 410 25.38 -12.33 -30.72
N MET A 411 25.98 -11.31 -30.11
CA MET A 411 25.85 -11.04 -28.67
C MET A 411 24.51 -10.40 -28.32
N LEU A 412 23.78 -9.84 -29.28
CA LEU A 412 22.48 -9.19 -29.04
C LEU A 412 21.36 -10.23 -28.93
N MET A 413 21.01 -10.57 -27.70
CA MET A 413 19.98 -11.57 -27.40
C MET A 413 18.56 -11.03 -27.62
N GLY A 414 18.30 -9.77 -27.25
CA GLY A 414 16.99 -9.17 -27.40
C GLY A 414 16.92 -7.69 -27.05
N ILE A 415 15.73 -7.12 -27.24
CA ILE A 415 15.46 -5.70 -27.05
C ILE A 415 14.23 -5.55 -26.16
N VAL A 416 14.34 -4.74 -25.11
CA VAL A 416 13.23 -4.39 -24.23
C VAL A 416 12.81 -2.96 -24.51
N ILE A 417 11.51 -2.76 -24.71
CA ILE A 417 10.96 -1.50 -25.21
C ILE A 417 9.92 -1.00 -24.24
N ASN A 418 9.99 0.29 -23.90
CA ASN A 418 8.99 0.99 -23.12
C ASN A 418 8.25 1.99 -24.00
N VAL A 419 6.96 1.77 -24.26
CA VAL A 419 6.14 2.61 -25.15
C VAL A 419 5.07 3.33 -24.34
N PRO A 420 4.83 4.64 -24.55
CA PRO A 420 3.70 5.32 -23.94
C PRO A 420 2.38 4.83 -24.55
N VAL A 421 1.43 4.43 -23.70
CA VAL A 421 0.11 3.94 -24.12
C VAL A 421 -0.99 4.85 -23.57
N ARG A 422 -2.03 5.05 -24.38
CA ARG A 422 -3.24 5.76 -23.99
C ARG A 422 -4.39 4.76 -23.85
N ARG A 423 -4.89 4.56 -22.63
CA ARG A 423 -6.03 3.66 -22.34
C ARG A 423 -7.31 4.48 -22.17
N TYR A 424 -8.46 3.81 -22.32
CA TYR A 424 -9.81 4.39 -22.21
C TYR A 424 -9.99 5.69 -23.01
N ALA A 425 -9.97 5.58 -24.34
CA ALA A 425 -10.21 6.71 -25.26
C ALA A 425 -9.30 7.94 -25.05
N GLY A 426 -8.14 7.79 -24.41
CA GLY A 426 -7.14 8.84 -24.24
C GLY A 426 -7.19 9.57 -22.89
N LEU A 427 -8.10 9.19 -21.99
CA LEU A 427 -8.21 9.78 -20.65
C LEU A 427 -7.04 9.38 -19.74
N TRP A 428 -6.40 8.24 -19.98
CA TRP A 428 -5.33 7.72 -19.13
C TRP A 428 -4.05 7.52 -19.94
N LYS A 429 -2.97 8.14 -19.48
CA LYS A 429 -1.62 7.96 -20.04
C LYS A 429 -0.83 7.04 -19.11
N GLY A 430 -0.33 5.94 -19.63
CA GLY A 430 0.55 5.01 -18.93
C GLY A 430 1.67 4.55 -19.83
N ARG A 431 2.49 3.63 -19.32
CA ARG A 431 3.57 3.00 -20.10
C ARG A 431 3.36 1.49 -20.20
N HIS A 432 3.76 0.94 -21.35
CA HIS A 432 3.66 -0.49 -21.64
C HIS A 432 5.00 -1.04 -22.09
N TRP A 433 5.32 -2.25 -21.64
CA TRP A 433 6.62 -2.86 -21.87
C TRP A 433 6.52 -4.05 -22.83
N ILE A 434 7.30 -3.97 -23.89
CA ILE A 434 7.33 -4.94 -24.97
C ILE A 434 8.72 -5.59 -25.02
N ALA A 435 8.77 -6.91 -25.19
CA ALA A 435 10.01 -7.65 -25.37
C ALA A 435 10.13 -8.14 -26.81
N LEU A 436 11.25 -7.83 -27.46
CA LEU A 436 11.66 -8.42 -28.73
C LEU A 436 12.80 -9.40 -28.49
N ARG A 437 12.76 -10.56 -29.16
CA ARG A 437 13.80 -11.59 -29.04
C ARG A 437 14.20 -12.14 -30.39
N LYS A 438 15.50 -12.39 -30.56
CA LYS A 438 16.07 -13.08 -31.72
C LYS A 438 16.13 -14.59 -31.43
N ILE A 439 15.49 -15.40 -32.27
CA ILE A 439 15.43 -16.86 -32.17
C ILE A 439 15.76 -17.43 -33.54
N ASP A 440 16.79 -18.28 -33.63
CA ASP A 440 17.26 -18.89 -34.88
C ASP A 440 17.45 -17.89 -36.04
N GLY A 441 17.91 -16.69 -35.72
CA GLY A 441 18.16 -15.60 -36.69
C GLY A 441 16.93 -14.75 -37.04
N VAL A 442 15.74 -15.07 -36.52
CA VAL A 442 14.49 -14.35 -36.76
C VAL A 442 14.06 -13.58 -35.51
N TRP A 443 13.55 -12.35 -35.69
CA TRP A 443 13.05 -11.53 -34.59
C TRP A 443 11.56 -11.79 -34.34
N TYR A 444 11.18 -11.85 -33.06
CA TYR A 444 9.80 -12.01 -32.62
C TYR A 444 9.42 -10.93 -31.62
N ASN A 445 8.22 -10.37 -31.80
CA ASN A 445 7.56 -9.53 -30.82
C ASN A 445 6.75 -10.41 -29.86
N LEU A 446 7.09 -10.32 -28.57
CA LEU A 446 6.51 -11.10 -27.48
C LEU A 446 5.61 -10.24 -26.58
N ASP A 447 5.00 -9.20 -27.13
CA ASP A 447 4.03 -8.36 -26.44
C ASP A 447 2.87 -9.18 -25.84
N SER A 448 2.54 -8.93 -24.57
CA SER A 448 1.44 -9.57 -23.86
C SER A 448 0.06 -9.22 -24.42
N ASP A 449 -0.06 -8.09 -25.13
CA ASP A 449 -1.33 -7.63 -25.71
C ASP A 449 -1.66 -8.36 -27.02
N LEU A 450 -0.71 -9.10 -27.60
CA LEU A 450 -0.95 -9.92 -28.79
C LEU A 450 -1.67 -11.23 -28.41
N HIS A 451 -2.31 -11.88 -29.38
CA HIS A 451 -2.86 -13.23 -29.20
C HIS A 451 -1.82 -14.32 -29.54
N ALA A 452 -0.75 -13.97 -30.26
CA ALA A 452 0.37 -14.84 -30.59
C ALA A 452 1.62 -14.00 -30.89
N PRO A 453 2.84 -14.57 -30.74
CA PRO A 453 4.07 -13.88 -31.12
C PRO A 453 4.04 -13.43 -32.57
N HIS A 454 4.35 -12.16 -32.80
CA HIS A 454 4.44 -11.64 -34.16
C HIS A 454 5.88 -11.76 -34.68
N CYS A 455 6.09 -12.49 -35.78
CA CYS A 455 7.41 -12.59 -36.41
C CYS A 455 7.67 -11.39 -37.33
N PHE A 456 8.89 -10.86 -37.27
CA PHE A 456 9.37 -9.89 -38.27
C PHE A 456 9.95 -10.65 -39.47
N LYS A 457 9.75 -10.12 -40.67
CA LYS A 457 10.19 -10.71 -41.93
C LYS A 457 11.70 -10.59 -42.11
N ASP A 458 12.24 -9.40 -41.85
CA ASP A 458 13.65 -9.05 -42.03
C ASP A 458 14.12 -8.08 -40.95
N ASN A 459 15.44 -7.95 -40.77
CA ASN A 459 16.04 -6.99 -39.83
C ASN A 459 15.68 -5.52 -40.18
N GLY A 460 15.36 -5.23 -41.45
CA GLY A 460 14.88 -3.91 -41.87
C GLY A 460 13.53 -3.54 -41.23
N GLU A 461 12.61 -4.51 -41.12
CA GLU A 461 11.29 -4.30 -40.51
C GLU A 461 11.41 -4.03 -39.00
N VAL A 462 12.37 -4.70 -38.34
CA VAL A 462 12.71 -4.44 -36.93
C VAL A 462 13.27 -3.04 -36.76
N GLY A 463 14.14 -2.59 -37.67
CA GLY A 463 14.69 -1.24 -37.68
C GLY A 463 13.60 -0.17 -37.83
N GLU A 464 12.70 -0.34 -38.80
CA GLU A 464 11.55 0.57 -39.01
C GLU A 464 10.63 0.62 -37.79
N TYR A 465 10.38 -0.53 -37.16
CA TYR A 465 9.59 -0.62 -35.93
C TYR A 465 10.26 0.13 -34.75
N LEU A 466 11.58 0.00 -34.59
CA LEU A 466 12.33 0.71 -33.55
C LEU A 466 12.38 2.22 -33.80
N ASP A 467 12.54 2.65 -35.06
CA ASP A 467 12.50 4.08 -35.42
C ASP A 467 11.11 4.69 -35.17
N TYR A 468 10.05 3.93 -35.45
CA TYR A 468 8.68 4.32 -35.08
C TYR A 468 8.54 4.53 -33.57
N ILE A 469 9.10 3.64 -32.75
CA ILE A 469 9.01 3.75 -31.29
C ILE A 469 9.84 4.92 -30.75
N LEU A 470 11.07 5.10 -31.23
CA LEU A 470 11.96 6.18 -30.81
C LEU A 470 11.39 7.58 -31.16
N SER A 471 10.66 7.69 -32.28
CA SER A 471 9.95 8.92 -32.64
C SER A 471 8.74 9.21 -31.75
N HIS A 472 8.10 8.18 -31.17
CA HIS A 472 6.89 8.30 -30.33
C HIS A 472 7.16 8.24 -28.82
N ASP A 473 8.30 8.77 -28.37
CA ASP A 473 8.68 8.86 -26.94
C ASP A 473 8.86 7.49 -26.24
N GLY A 474 9.13 6.47 -27.04
CA GLY A 474 9.54 5.17 -26.55
C GLY A 474 11.00 5.16 -26.11
N GLN A 475 11.31 4.26 -25.17
CA GLN A 475 12.67 4.01 -24.70
C GLN A 475 13.08 2.57 -25.02
N VAL A 476 14.34 2.37 -25.36
CA VAL A 476 14.87 1.10 -25.86
C VAL A 476 16.06 0.67 -25.01
N LEU A 477 16.02 -0.58 -24.54
CA LEU A 477 17.13 -1.24 -23.85
C LEU A 477 17.58 -2.44 -24.67
N LEU A 478 18.88 -2.54 -24.90
CA LEU A 478 19.52 -3.66 -25.56
C LEU A 478 20.00 -4.63 -24.50
N VAL A 479 19.66 -5.91 -24.64
CA VAL A 479 20.13 -6.97 -23.74
C VAL A 479 21.10 -7.86 -24.50
N LYS A 480 22.35 -7.87 -24.06
CA LYS A 480 23.41 -8.69 -24.63
C LYS A 480 23.77 -9.84 -23.70
N ASP A 481 24.21 -10.95 -24.28
CA ASP A 481 24.76 -12.08 -23.53
C ASP A 481 26.28 -11.91 -23.43
N ASP A 482 26.82 -11.91 -22.21
CA ASP A 482 28.26 -11.76 -21.99
C ASP A 482 29.01 -13.09 -22.11
N ARG A 483 28.30 -14.20 -22.33
CA ARG A 483 28.89 -15.54 -22.48
C ARG A 483 29.38 -15.76 -23.91
N GLN A 484 30.70 -15.57 -24.10
CA GLN A 484 31.50 -16.39 -25.00
C GLN A 484 32.39 -17.35 -24.21
#